data_AF-A0A4R8L6D2-F1
#
_entry.id   AF-A0A4R8L6D2-F1
#
_cell.length_a   1.000
_cell.length_b   1.000
_cell.length_c   1.000
_cell.angle_alpha   90.00
_cell.angle_beta   90.00
_cell.angle_gamma   90.00
#
_symmetry.space_group_name_H-M   'P 1'
#
loop_
_entity.id
_entity.type
_entity.pdbx_description
1 polymer ?
#
loop_
_entity_poly.entity_id
_entity_poly.type
_entity_poly.pdbx_seq_one_letter_code
_entity_poly.pdbx_strand_id
1 'polypeptide(L)' 'MDKLVAETLALILMFVAFPLTSVGATNGNAFLLIVGLLCVIAGGVLPIITRFMDHSKDKVRDAGVEFDDRAS' A
#
# COMPACT_ATOMS: atom_id res chain seq x y z
N MET A 1 4.97 -12.12 2.09
CA MET A 1 3.85 -11.29 2.59
C MET A 1 2.71 -11.49 1.62
N ASP A 2 1.54 -11.89 2.09
CA ASP A 2 0.38 -12.08 1.20
C ASP A 2 0.03 -10.75 0.53
N LYS A 3 -0.27 -10.79 -0.78
CA LYS A 3 -0.62 -9.59 -1.56
C LYS A 3 -1.76 -8.81 -0.90
N LEU A 4 -2.79 -9.51 -0.44
CA LEU A 4 -3.91 -8.89 0.28
C LEU A 4 -3.48 -8.14 1.55
N VAL A 5 -2.53 -8.70 2.31
CA VAL A 5 -1.98 -8.03 3.51
C VAL A 5 -1.23 -6.77 3.11
N ALA A 6 -0.44 -6.84 2.03
CA ALA A 6 0.31 -5.69 1.52
C ALA A 6 -0.64 -4.56 1.06
N GLU A 7 -1.65 -4.88 0.24
CA GLU A 7 -2.65 -3.90 -0.21
C GLU A 7 -3.43 -3.29 0.97
N THR A 8 -3.74 -4.10 1.99
CA THR A 8 -4.42 -3.62 3.21
C THR A 8 -3.54 -2.65 3.99
N LEU A 9 -2.23 -2.95 4.13
CA LEU A 9 -1.27 -2.06 4.78
C LEU A 9 -1.09 -0.75 3.99
N ALA A 10 -1.02 -0.83 2.67
CA ALA A 10 -0.95 0.34 1.80
C ALA A 10 -2.17 1.25 2.01
N LEU A 11 -3.37 0.67 2.07
CA LEU A 11 -4.61 1.43 2.32
C LEU A 11 -4.60 2.10 3.70
N ILE A 12 -4.20 1.38 4.75
CA ILE A 12 -4.09 1.94 6.10
C ILE A 12 -3.10 3.10 6.15
N LEU A 13 -1.92 2.94 5.52
CA LEU A 13 -0.91 3.98 5.43
C LEU A 13 -1.47 5.25 4.76
N MET A 14 -2.25 5.09 3.69
CA MET A 14 -2.87 6.22 3.00
C MET A 14 -3.94 6.91 3.86
N PHE A 15 -4.79 6.15 4.57
CA PHE A 15 -5.77 6.74 5.50
C PHE A 15 -5.12 7.51 6.65
N VAL A 16 -3.97 7.05 7.14
CA VAL A 16 -3.24 7.70 8.23
C VAL A 16 -2.41 8.89 7.72
N ALA A 17 -1.92 8.84 6.49
CA ALA A 17 -1.08 9.89 5.90
C ALA A 17 -1.78 11.25 5.80
N PHE A 18 -3.03 11.28 5.34
CA PHE A 18 -3.79 12.52 5.14
C PHE A 18 -4.04 13.32 6.44
N PRO A 19 -4.58 12.73 7.52
CA PRO A 19 -4.77 13.45 8.77
C PRO A 19 -3.45 13.87 9.41
N LEU A 20 -2.40 13.04 9.37
CA LEU A 20 -1.06 13.39 9.88
C LEU A 20 -0.47 14.61 9.16
N THR A 21 -0.52 14.60 7.83
CA THR A 21 0.00 15.69 7.01
C THR A 21 -0.80 16.97 7.25
N SER A 22 -2.13 16.87 7.33
CA SER A 22 -3.01 18.01 7.63
C SER A 22 -2.68 18.65 8.98
N VAL A 23 -2.64 17.85 10.05
CA VAL A 23 -2.31 18.33 11.40
C VAL A 23 -0.88 18.85 11.50
N GLY A 24 0.07 18.20 10.82
CA GLY A 24 1.46 18.66 10.74
C GLY A 24 1.59 20.03 10.07
N ALA A 25 0.89 20.23 8.96
CA ALA A 25 0.89 21.49 8.22
C ALA A 25 0.21 22.63 8.97
N THR A 26 -0.93 22.38 9.61
CA THR A 26 -1.68 23.43 10.34
C THR A 26 -0.99 23.87 11.62
N ASN A 27 -0.35 22.94 12.35
CA ASN A 27 0.32 23.25 13.61
C ASN A 27 1.81 23.64 13.43
N GLY A 28 2.31 23.73 12.19
CA GLY A 28 3.74 23.96 11.92
C GLY A 28 4.65 22.84 12.45
N ASN A 29 4.11 21.65 12.71
CA ASN A 29 4.85 20.52 13.25
C ASN A 29 5.48 19.72 12.10
N ALA A 30 6.73 20.08 11.77
CA ALA A 30 7.50 19.46 10.70
C ALA A 30 7.67 17.95 10.86
N PHE A 31 7.73 17.44 12.10
CA PHE A 31 7.85 15.99 12.34
C PHE A 31 6.62 15.23 11.87
N LEU A 32 5.41 15.68 12.26
CA LEU A 32 4.16 15.05 11.81
C LEU A 32 3.98 15.14 10.30
N LEU A 33 4.43 16.24 9.70
CA LEU A 33 4.37 16.48 8.26
C LEU A 33 5.27 15.49 7.49
N ILE A 34 6.50 15.28 7.99
CA ILE A 34 7.43 14.29 7.42
C ILE A 34 6.90 12.86 7.60
N VAL A 35 6.37 12.52 8.77
CA VAL A 35 5.79 11.18 9.00
C VAL A 35 4.62 10.93 8.08
N GLY A 36 3.71 11.91 7.92
CA GLY A 36 2.60 11.82 6.97
C GLY A 36 3.08 11.62 5.53
N LEU A 37 4.12 12.36 5.12
CA LEU A 37 4.73 12.21 3.80
C LEU A 37 5.34 10.81 3.59
N LEU A 38 6.04 10.27 4.60
CA LEU A 38 6.58 8.91 4.54
C LEU A 38 5.46 7.87 4.42
N CYS A 39 4.32 8.06 5.07
CA CYS A 39 3.16 7.19 4.91
C CYS A 39 2.59 7.25 3.48
N VAL A 40 2.55 8.43 2.83
CA VAL A 40 2.14 8.54 1.41
C VAL A 40 3.10 7.77 0.52
N ILE A 41 4.41 7.99 0.68
CA ILE A 41 5.43 7.35 -0.15
C ILE A 41 5.37 5.83 0.02
N ALA A 42 5.37 5.35 1.26
CA ALA A 42 5.30 3.92 1.55
C ALA A 42 3.99 3.30 1.06
N GLY A 43 2.84 3.93 1.32
CA GLY A 43 1.52 3.46 0.88
C GLY A 43 1.36 3.44 -0.65
N GLY A 44 1.96 4.40 -1.37
CA GLY A 44 1.94 4.42 -2.83
C GLY A 44 2.92 3.44 -3.48
N VAL A 45 4.07 3.19 -2.86
CA VAL A 45 5.12 2.31 -3.40
C VAL A 45 4.83 0.83 -3.12
N LEU A 46 4.19 0.49 -1.98
CA LEU A 46 3.93 -0.90 -1.61
C LEU A 46 3.18 -1.70 -2.69
N PRO A 47 2.08 -1.21 -3.28
CA PRO A 47 1.32 -1.92 -4.33
C PRO A 47 2.11 -2.10 -5.63
N ILE A 48 3.04 -1.18 -5.89
CA ILE A 48 3.91 -1.26 -7.07
C ILE A 48 4.93 -2.38 -6.86
N ILE A 49 5.55 -2.45 -5.68
CA ILE A 49 6.51 -3.50 -5.35
C ILE A 49 5.83 -4.87 -5.36
N THR A 50 4.63 -4.99 -4.79
CA THR A 50 3.88 -6.26 -4.73
C THR A 50 3.51 -6.76 -6.13
N ARG A 51 3.25 -5.86 -7.08
CA ARG A 51 3.00 -6.20 -8.49
C ARG A 51 4.20 -6.86 -9.17
N PHE A 52 5.43 -6.43 -8.84
CA PHE A 52 6.65 -7.01 -9.40
C PHE A 52 7.23 -8.15 -8.56
N MET A 53 6.60 -8.47 -7.44
CA MET A 53 6.99 -9.61 -6.62
C MET A 53 6.61 -10.90 -7.33
N ASP A 54 7.47 -11.90 -7.29
CA ASP A 54 7.28 -13.17 -8.01
C ASP A 54 6.01 -13.89 -7.55
N HIS A 55 5.01 -13.97 -8.44
CA HIS A 55 3.73 -14.65 -8.23
C HIS A 55 3.83 -16.16 -8.52
N SER A 56 5.03 -16.70 -8.80
CA SER A 56 5.26 -18.14 -9.06
C SER A 56 4.89 -19.07 -7.89
N LYS A 57 4.52 -18.53 -6.73
CA LYS A 57 4.05 -19.28 -5.55
C LYS A 57 2.54 -19.19 -5.32
N ASP A 58 1.81 -18.46 -6.15
CA ASP A 58 0.35 -18.38 -6.04
C ASP A 58 -0.23 -19.79 -6.30
N LYS A 59 -0.98 -20.29 -5.32
CA LYS A 59 -1.57 -21.62 -5.38
C LYS A 59 -2.82 -21.56 -6.22
N VAL A 60 -2.91 -22.41 -7.25
CA VAL A 60 -4.16 -22.63 -7.98
C VAL A 60 -5.23 -23.13 -6.98
N ARG A 61 -6.35 -22.41 -6.88
CA ARG A 61 -7.52 -22.80 -6.06
C ARG A 61 -8.61 -23.36 -6.96
N ASP A 62 -9.53 -24.12 -6.37
CA ASP A 62 -10.61 -24.87 -7.04
C ASP A 62 -11.62 -24.01 -7.84
N ALA A 63 -11.47 -22.67 -7.79
CA ALA A 63 -12.29 -21.70 -8.51
C ALA A 63 -11.59 -21.09 -9.74
N GLY A 64 -10.39 -21.58 -10.11
CA GLY A 64 -9.57 -21.05 -11.20
C GLY A 64 -8.23 -20.45 -10.74
N VAL A 65 -7.47 -19.90 -11.69
CA VAL A 65 -6.19 -19.23 -11.42
C VAL A 65 -6.46 -17.91 -10.68
N GLU A 66 -5.81 -17.72 -9.53
CA GLU A 66 -6.08 -16.61 -8.59
C GLU A 66 -5.79 -15.21 -9.17
N PHE A 67 -4.91 -15.13 -10.19
CA PHE A 67 -4.58 -13.90 -10.90
C PHE A 67 -4.35 -14.22 -12.38
N ASP A 68 -5.40 -14.13 -13.21
CA ASP A 68 -5.25 -14.11 -14.66
C ASP A 68 -5.12 -12.65 -15.14
N ASP A 69 -3.88 -12.18 -15.27
CA ASP A 69 -3.55 -10.87 -15.82
C ASP A 69 -3.87 -10.74 -17.35
N ARG A 70 -4.54 -11.73 -17.97
CA ARG A 70 -4.97 -11.69 -19.38
C ARG A 70 -6.39 -11.18 -19.61
N ALA A 71 -7.17 -10.96 -18.56
CA ALA A 71 -8.52 -10.42 -18.65
C ALA A 71 -8.57 -9.00 -18.05
N SER A 72 -8.15 -8.03 -18.86
CA SER A 72 -8.42 -6.60 -18.65
C SER A 72 -9.89 -6.26 -18.86
#